data_AF-A0A0P4USD2-F1
#
_entry.id   AF-A0A0P4USD2-F1
#
_cell.length_a   1.000
_cell.length_b   1.000
_cell.length_c   1.000
_cell.angle_alpha   90.00
_cell.angle_beta   90.00
_cell.angle_gamma   90.00
#
_symmetry.space_group_name_H-M   'P 1'
#
loop_
_entity.id
_entity.type
_entity.pdbx_description
1 polymer ?
#
loop_
_entity_poly.entity_id
_entity_poly.type
_entity_poly.pdbx_seq_one_letter_code
_entity_poly.pdbx_strand_id
1 'polypeptide(L)' 'MDNQRLDPAIAQVILNALPEHIRKAYLAHAAEIEYPVEAVIEMALAGFLDSEALSFVDCKPAAYDVAQA' A
#
# COMPACT_ATOMS: atom_id res chain seq x y z
N MET A 1 -11.46 -6.12 20.08
CA MET A 1 -10.96 -5.81 18.74
C MET A 1 -9.77 -4.89 18.95
N ASP A 2 -8.57 -5.40 18.73
CA ASP A 2 -7.35 -4.63 18.90
C ASP A 2 -7.29 -3.58 17.78
N ASN A 3 -7.48 -2.30 18.13
CA ASN A 3 -7.37 -1.17 17.21
C ASN A 3 -5.89 -0.81 16.96
N GLN A 4 -5.07 -1.81 16.62
CA GLN A 4 -3.67 -1.57 16.26
C GLN A 4 -3.64 -0.97 14.86
N ARG A 5 -3.44 0.35 14.82
CA ARG A 5 -3.15 1.11 13.61
C ARG A 5 -1.66 1.06 13.31
N LEU A 6 -1.30 1.14 12.04
CA LEU A 6 0.08 1.33 11.63
C LEU A 6 0.66 2.58 12.32
N ASP A 7 1.76 2.39 13.04
CA ASP A 7 2.45 3.49 13.73
C ASP A 7 2.99 4.52 12.71
N PRO A 8 2.81 5.84 12.94
CA PRO A 8 3.24 6.87 11.99
C PRO A 8 4.75 6.85 11.70
N ALA A 9 5.60 6.51 12.69
CA ALA A 9 7.03 6.43 12.47
C ALA A 9 7.38 5.24 11.57
N ILE A 10 6.70 4.11 11.74
CA ILE A 10 6.85 2.94 10.87
C ILE A 10 6.35 3.23 9.46
N ALA A 11 5.22 3.92 9.31
CA ALA A 11 4.72 4.36 8.01
C ALA A 11 5.76 5.21 7.26
N GLN A 12 6.47 6.10 7.96
CA GLN A 12 7.53 6.90 7.36
C GLN A 12 8.73 6.05 6.93
N VAL A 13 9.11 5.02 7.69
CA VAL A 13 10.15 4.06 7.30
C VAL A 13 9.77 3.34 6.01
N ILE A 14 8.53 2.86 5.91
CA ILE A 14 8.00 2.21 4.69
C ILE A 14 8.07 3.18 3.51
N LEU A 15 7.54 4.39 3.65
CA LEU A 15 7.55 5.41 2.58
C LEU A 15 8.97 5.74 2.10
N ASN A 16 9.93 5.80 3.01
CA ASN A 16 11.32 6.12 2.68
C ASN A 16 12.00 4.99 1.88
N ALA A 17 11.57 3.74 2.07
CA ALA A 17 12.07 2.60 1.30
C ALA A 17 11.46 2.49 -0.11
N LEU A 18 10.33 3.17 -0.38
CA LEU A 18 9.69 3.13 -1.68
C LEU A 18 10.42 4.01 -2.72
N PRO A 19 10.40 3.61 -4.01
CA PRO A 19 10.78 4.49 -5.11
C PRO A 19 10.02 5.83 -5.05
N GLU A 20 10.69 6.92 -5.42
CA GLU A 20 10.16 8.29 -5.25
C GLU A 20 8.77 8.48 -5.86
N HIS A 21 8.51 7.92 -7.05
CA HIS A 21 7.22 8.05 -7.72
C HIS A 21 6.09 7.36 -6.95
N ILE A 22 6.35 6.19 -6.33
CA ILE A 22 5.37 5.46 -5.52
C ILE A 22 5.11 6.22 -4.22
N ARG A 23 6.17 6.68 -3.53
CA ARG A 23 6.02 7.50 -2.32
C ARG A 23 5.17 8.75 -2.58
N LYS A 24 5.42 9.47 -3.67
CA LYS A 24 4.64 10.65 -4.06
C LYS A 24 3.17 10.31 -4.32
N ALA A 25 2.89 9.17 -4.97
CA ALA A 25 1.52 8.74 -5.21
C ALA A 25 0.74 8.51 -3.91
N TYR A 26 1.34 7.81 -2.93
CA TYR A 26 0.70 7.61 -1.62
C TYR A 26 0.46 8.92 -0.87
N LEU A 27 1.44 9.83 -0.86
CA LEU A 27 1.30 11.14 -0.21
C LEU A 27 0.22 12.01 -0.87
N ALA A 28 0.19 12.03 -2.21
CA ALA A 28 -0.80 12.77 -2.97
C ALA A 28 -2.22 12.21 -2.72
N HIS A 29 -2.37 10.89 -2.74
CA HIS A 29 -3.66 10.26 -2.48
C HIS A 29 -4.14 10.50 -1.04
N ALA A 30 -3.25 10.42 -0.06
CA ALA A 30 -3.56 10.76 1.34
C ALA A 30 -4.06 12.20 1.49
N ALA A 31 -3.41 13.15 0.80
CA ALA A 31 -3.86 14.53 0.76
C ALA A 31 -5.21 14.70 0.05
N GLU A 32 -5.45 13.99 -1.06
CA GLU A 32 -6.68 14.04 -1.84
C GLU A 32 -7.90 13.58 -1.05
N ILE A 33 -7.77 12.49 -0.29
CA ILE A 33 -8.88 11.93 0.50
C ILE A 33 -8.93 12.48 1.93
N GLU A 34 -8.01 13.40 2.28
CA GLU A 34 -7.87 14.02 3.61
C GLU A 34 -7.61 13.02 4.76
N TYR A 35 -6.82 11.97 4.48
CA TYR A 35 -6.46 10.95 5.47
C TYR A 35 -4.98 11.02 5.82
N PRO A 36 -4.59 10.60 7.03
CA PRO A 36 -3.18 10.45 7.36
C PRO A 36 -2.55 9.34 6.50
N VAL A 37 -1.30 9.53 6.09
CA VAL A 37 -0.64 8.63 5.12
C VAL A 37 -0.47 7.22 5.68
N GLU A 38 -0.28 7.06 6.99
CA GLU A 38 -0.23 5.77 7.67
C GLU A 38 -1.52 4.98 7.52
N ALA A 39 -2.69 5.64 7.51
CA ALA A 39 -3.96 4.98 7.28
C ALA A 39 -4.11 4.54 5.83
N VAL A 40 -3.64 5.34 4.87
CA VAL A 40 -3.66 4.96 3.44
C VAL A 40 -2.77 3.75 3.19
N ILE A 41 -1.57 3.72 3.77
CA ILE A 41 -0.65 2.58 3.67
C ILE A 41 -1.27 1.34 4.33
N GLU A 42 -1.84 1.48 5.52
CA GLU A 42 -2.54 0.40 6.20
C GLU A 42 -3.69 -0.16 5.36
N MET A 43 -4.53 0.71 4.79
CA MET A 43 -5.65 0.29 3.93
C MET A 43 -5.15 -0.40 2.65
N ALA A 44 -4.05 0.05 2.06
CA ALA A 44 -3.48 -0.60 0.89
C ALA A 44 -2.96 -2.01 1.22
N LEU A 45 -2.28 -2.18 2.35
CA LEU A 45 -1.79 -3.49 2.82
C LEU A 45 -2.94 -4.42 3.21
N ALA A 46 -3.93 -3.92 3.95
CA ALA A 46 -5.11 -4.69 4.34
C ALA A 46 -5.94 -5.09 3.12
N GLY A 47 -6.17 -4.15 2.19
CA GLY A 47 -6.91 -4.39 0.96
C GLY A 47 -6.20 -5.40 0.04
N PHE A 48 -4.86 -5.41 0.00
CA PHE A 48 -4.14 -6.44 -0.75
C PHE A 48 -4.31 -7.86 -0.16
N LEU A 49 -4.49 -7.96 1.16
CA LEU A 49 -4.70 -9.24 1.86
C LEU A 49 -6.16 -9.69 1.87
N ASP A 50 -7.09 -8.82 1.49
CA ASP A 50 -8.50 -9.14 1.37
C ASP A 50 -8.74 -10.01 0.13
N SER A 51 -9.25 -11.23 0.33
CA SER A 51 -9.54 -12.17 -0.75
C SER A 51 -10.63 -11.70 -1.71
N GLU A 52 -11.45 -10.73 -1.29
CA GLU A 52 -12.51 -10.14 -2.13
C GLU A 52 -12.04 -8.89 -2.88
N ALA A 53 -10.82 -8.39 -2.61
CA ALA A 53 -10.27 -7.26 -3.34
C ALA A 53 -9.85 -7.64 -4.76
N LEU A 54 -9.99 -6.69 -5.70
CA LEU A 54 -9.49 -6.85 -7.06
C LEU A 54 -7.98 -7.06 -7.03
N SER A 55 -7.56 -8.25 -7.44
CA SER A 55 -6.16 -8.65 -7.44
C SER A 55 -5.55 -8.47 -8.83
N PHE A 56 -4.22 -8.47 -8.89
CA PHE A 56 -3.52 -8.52 -10.17
C PHE A 56 -3.90 -9.74 -11.01
N VAL A 57 -4.30 -10.86 -10.41
CA VAL A 57 -4.73 -12.07 -11.14
C VAL A 57 -5.97 -11.79 -11.98
N ASP A 58 -6.86 -10.91 -11.50
CA ASP A 58 -8.09 -10.52 -12.19
C ASP A 58 -7.81 -9.66 -13.44
N CYS A 59 -6.67 -8.96 -13.46
CA CYS A 59 -6.26 -8.12 -14.59
C CYS A 59 -5.53 -8.87 -15.71
N LYS A 60 -5.23 -10.18 -15.56
CA LYS A 60 -4.39 -10.97 -16.48
C LYS A 60 -3.11 -10.24 -16.95
N PRO A 61 -2.30 -9.64 -16.06
CA PRO A 61 -1.02 -9.06 -16.44
C PRO A 61 -0.14 -10.18 -17.01
N ALA A 62 0.56 -9.90 -18.11
CA ALA A 62 1.57 -10.82 -18.62
C ALA A 62 2.51 -11.18 -17.45
N ALA A 63 2.57 -12.47 -17.14
CA ALA A 63 3.01 -13.00 -15.86
C ALA A 63 4.27 -12.31 -15.31
N TYR A 64 4.18 -11.79 -14.08
CA TYR A 64 5.36 -11.56 -13.26
C TYR A 64 5.95 -12.95 -12.97
N ASP A 65 6.99 -13.31 -13.72
CA ASP A 65 7.73 -14.55 -13.48
C ASP A 65 8.54 -14.40 -12.18
N VAL A 66 8.01 -14.98 -11.10
CA VAL A 66 8.65 -15.03 -9.77
C VAL A 66 9.88 -15.95 -9.72
N ALA A 67 10.33 -16.50 -10.85
CA ALA A 67 11.52 -17.35 -10.91
C ALA A 67 12.88 -16.61 -10.93
N GLN A 68 12.92 -15.29 -10.70
CA GLN A 68 14.17 -14.53 -10.59
C GLN A 68 14.20 -13.72 -9.30
N ALA A 69 14.47 -14.42 -8.20
CA ALA A 69 14.97 -13.84 -6.95
C ALA A 69 16.18 -14.66 -6.47
#